data_AF-A0A821AY53-F1
#
_entry.id   AF-A0A821AY53-F1
#
_cell.length_a   1.000
_cell.length_b   1.000
_cell.length_c   1.000
_cell.angle_alpha   90.00
_cell.angle_beta   90.00
_cell.angle_gamma   90.00
#
_symmetry.space_group_name_H-M   'P 1'
#
loop_
_entity.id
_entity.type
_entity.pdbx_description
1 polymer ?
#
loop_
_entity_poly.entity_id
_entity_poly.type
_entity_poly.pdbx_seq_one_letter_code
_entity_poly.pdbx_strand_id
1 'polypeptide(L)'
;RLYLESNRIFKWLENHSKNSKNAASGRGNQAYVLAATSIYDDWVRNNYELQVWQAYLKLANEKKHWAKEVVQRTKRRDDVLNTRFVQKKINQLTSNISEASAAISDLQIQLSTYWMQTTSEITNQRL
;
A
#
# COMPACT_ATOMS: atom_id res chain seq x y z
N ARG A 1 -5.08 5.15 16.22
CA ARG A 1 -5.31 6.28 15.29
C ARG A 1 -5.28 5.80 13.82
N LEU A 2 -6.01 4.73 13.46
CA LEU A 2 -6.01 4.15 12.10
C LEU A 2 -6.88 4.93 11.10
N TYR A 3 -7.88 5.67 11.57
CA TYR A 3 -8.79 6.51 10.75
C TYR A 3 -8.15 7.78 10.14
N LEU A 4 -6.88 8.05 10.41
CA LEU A 4 -6.18 9.25 9.92
C LEU A 4 -5.44 9.04 8.59
N GLU A 5 -5.20 7.79 8.17
CA GLU A 5 -4.42 7.45 6.97
C GLU A 5 -5.28 7.39 5.69
N SER A 6 -6.52 6.86 5.76
CA SER A 6 -7.48 6.93 4.65
C SER A 6 -7.78 8.39 4.29
N ASN A 7 -7.89 9.26 5.30
CA ASN A 7 -8.01 10.71 5.12
C ASN A 7 -6.78 11.36 4.47
N ARG A 8 -5.58 10.78 4.61
CA ARG A 8 -4.36 11.24 3.92
C ARG A 8 -4.33 10.82 2.47
N ILE A 9 -4.76 9.61 2.13
CA ILE A 9 -4.91 9.15 0.74
C ILE A 9 -5.99 9.98 0.03
N PHE A 10 -7.15 10.15 0.67
CA PHE A 10 -8.19 11.04 0.17
C PHE A 10 -7.69 12.48 0.05
N LYS A 11 -6.97 13.04 1.04
CA LYS A 11 -6.38 14.38 0.92
C LYS A 11 -5.29 14.48 -0.14
N TRP A 12 -4.50 13.43 -0.37
CA TRP A 12 -3.49 13.41 -1.41
C TRP A 12 -4.15 13.39 -2.79
N LEU A 13 -5.15 12.53 -3.00
CA LEU A 13 -5.97 12.49 -4.22
C LEU A 13 -6.75 13.80 -4.42
N GLU A 14 -7.29 14.36 -3.36
CA GLU A 14 -8.01 15.64 -3.37
C GLU A 14 -7.07 16.80 -3.67
N ASN A 15 -5.86 16.83 -3.12
CA ASN A 15 -4.86 17.88 -3.42
C ASN A 15 -4.28 17.74 -4.83
N HIS A 16 -4.06 16.52 -5.33
CA HIS A 16 -3.59 16.27 -6.70
C HIS A 16 -4.67 16.50 -7.74
N SER A 17 -5.96 16.32 -7.39
CA SER A 17 -7.09 16.66 -8.26
C SER A 17 -7.56 18.11 -8.14
N LYS A 18 -7.31 18.81 -7.02
CA LYS A 18 -7.66 20.23 -6.82
C LYS A 18 -6.91 21.20 -7.73
N ASN A 19 -5.72 20.83 -8.22
CA ASN A 19 -5.02 21.60 -9.26
C ASN A 19 -5.72 21.56 -10.63
N SER A 20 -6.79 20.78 -10.74
CA SER A 20 -7.67 20.74 -11.90
C SER A 20 -9.10 20.66 -11.41
N LYS A 21 -9.75 21.81 -11.22
CA LYS A 21 -11.19 21.88 -10.90
C LYS A 21 -12.10 21.11 -11.89
N ASN A 22 -11.54 20.58 -12.99
CA ASN A 22 -12.20 19.71 -13.97
C ASN A 22 -11.73 18.23 -13.99
N ALA A 23 -10.68 17.80 -13.29
CA ALA A 23 -10.18 16.42 -13.42
C ALA A 23 -10.78 15.44 -12.41
N ALA A 24 -11.16 15.86 -11.19
CA ALA A 24 -11.84 14.95 -10.24
C ALA A 24 -13.16 14.36 -10.81
N SER A 25 -13.79 15.05 -11.77
CA SER A 25 -15.02 14.63 -12.47
C SER A 25 -14.78 13.82 -13.76
N GLY A 26 -13.53 13.59 -14.16
CA GLY A 26 -13.23 12.77 -15.34
C GLY A 26 -13.47 11.29 -15.04
N ARG A 27 -14.21 10.59 -15.91
CA ARG A 27 -14.52 9.15 -15.74
C ARG A 27 -13.27 8.29 -15.45
N GLY A 28 -12.13 8.60 -16.08
CA GLY A 28 -10.86 7.90 -15.82
C GLY A 28 -10.33 8.07 -14.39
N ASN A 29 -10.49 9.24 -13.79
CA ASN A 29 -10.08 9.49 -12.40
C ASN A 29 -10.94 8.73 -11.39
N GLN A 30 -12.25 8.70 -11.62
CA GLN A 30 -13.16 7.93 -10.78
C GLN A 30 -12.88 6.42 -10.88
N ALA A 31 -12.62 5.91 -12.09
CA ALA A 31 -12.26 4.51 -12.30
C ALA A 31 -10.95 4.14 -11.60
N TYR A 32 -9.92 4.99 -11.70
CA TYR A 32 -8.66 4.82 -10.98
C TYR A 32 -8.88 4.75 -9.46
N VAL A 33 -9.62 5.70 -8.89
CA VAL A 33 -9.88 5.73 -7.44
C VAL A 33 -10.59 4.46 -6.99
N LEU A 34 -11.65 4.04 -7.69
CA LEU A 34 -12.38 2.82 -7.34
C LEU A 34 -11.51 1.56 -7.41
N ALA A 35 -10.64 1.46 -8.42
CA ALA A 35 -9.74 0.32 -8.58
C ALA A 35 -8.58 0.32 -7.58
N ALA A 36 -8.01 1.49 -7.28
CA ALA A 36 -6.81 1.59 -6.45
C ALA A 36 -7.10 1.60 -4.94
N THR A 37 -8.30 1.99 -4.51
CA THR A 37 -8.60 2.21 -3.08
C THR A 37 -8.34 0.97 -2.23
N SER A 38 -8.86 -0.19 -2.61
CA SER A 38 -8.65 -1.44 -1.85
C SER A 38 -7.18 -1.87 -1.83
N ILE A 39 -6.47 -1.66 -2.94
CA ILE A 39 -5.05 -2.02 -3.08
C ILE A 39 -4.20 -1.15 -2.15
N TYR A 40 -4.49 0.16 -2.07
CA TYR A 40 -3.83 1.06 -1.13
C TYR A 40 -4.11 0.69 0.33
N ASP A 41 -5.36 0.36 0.68
CA ASP A 41 -5.71 -0.06 2.04
C ASP A 41 -4.92 -1.31 2.46
N ASP A 42 -4.78 -2.29 1.56
CA ASP A 42 -4.01 -3.50 1.81
C ASP A 42 -2.51 -3.21 1.86
N TRP A 43 -2.00 -2.36 0.98
CA TRP A 43 -0.60 -1.92 0.99
C TRP A 43 -0.24 -1.24 2.32
N VAL A 44 -1.08 -0.32 2.83
CA VAL A 44 -0.86 0.37 4.12
C VAL A 44 -0.88 -0.62 5.27
N ARG A 45 -1.88 -1.52 5.32
CA ARG A 45 -1.99 -2.53 6.37
C ARG A 45 -0.78 -3.47 6.37
N ASN A 46 -0.38 -3.95 5.21
CA ASN A 46 0.79 -4.84 5.08
C ASN A 46 2.09 -4.14 5.48
N ASN A 47 2.27 -2.85 5.12
CA ASN A 47 3.43 -2.06 5.54
C ASN A 47 3.50 -1.89 7.06
N TYR A 48 2.36 -1.56 7.69
CA TYR A 48 2.29 -1.44 9.14
C TYR A 48 2.61 -2.77 9.81
N GLU A 49 1.99 -3.87 9.34
CA GLU A 49 2.23 -5.19 9.91
C GLU A 49 3.71 -5.62 9.74
N LEU A 50 4.32 -5.32 8.58
CA LEU A 50 5.74 -5.60 8.33
C LEU A 50 6.63 -4.92 9.37
N GLN A 51 6.39 -3.64 9.67
CA GLN A 51 7.16 -2.91 10.68
C GLN A 51 7.04 -3.54 12.07
N VAL A 52 5.85 -4.02 12.44
CA VAL A 52 5.62 -4.72 13.71
C VAL A 52 6.45 -6.02 13.78
N TRP A 53 6.40 -6.85 12.72
CA TRP A 53 7.17 -8.10 12.70
C TRP A 53 8.69 -7.86 12.68
N GLN A 54 9.16 -6.83 11.95
CA GLN A 54 10.56 -6.42 11.99
C GLN A 54 10.99 -5.96 13.39
N ALA A 55 10.13 -5.22 14.10
CA ALA A 55 10.37 -4.83 15.48
C ALA A 55 10.44 -6.04 16.43
N TYR A 56 9.61 -7.06 16.21
CA TYR A 56 9.67 -8.31 16.99
C TYR A 56 10.97 -9.08 16.75
N LEU A 57 11.44 -9.16 15.49
CA LEU A 57 12.72 -9.78 15.18
C LEU A 57 13.89 -9.00 15.81
N LYS A 58 13.85 -7.67 15.74
CA LYS A 58 14.83 -6.79 16.39
C LYS A 58 14.87 -7.01 17.89
N LEU A 59 13.71 -7.10 18.55
CA LEU A 59 13.61 -7.38 19.99
C LEU A 59 14.27 -8.71 20.36
N ALA A 60 14.06 -9.75 19.56
CA ALA A 60 14.66 -11.06 19.76
C ALA A 60 16.18 -11.00 19.62
N ASN A 61 16.69 -10.33 18.60
CA ASN A 61 18.13 -10.26 18.33
C ASN A 61 18.87 -9.37 19.34
N GLU A 62 18.32 -8.21 19.68
CA GLU A 62 19.01 -7.22 20.53
C GLU A 62 18.80 -7.46 22.02
N LYS A 63 17.58 -7.85 22.42
CA LYS A 63 17.20 -8.00 23.83
C LYS A 63 17.03 -9.45 24.27
N LYS A 64 17.28 -10.42 23.37
CA LYS A 64 17.07 -11.86 23.62
C LYS A 64 15.69 -12.17 24.17
N HIS A 65 14.68 -11.44 23.68
CA HIS A 65 13.31 -11.54 24.16
C HIS A 65 12.33 -11.65 23.01
N TRP A 66 11.35 -12.55 23.15
CA TRP A 66 10.29 -12.70 22.16
C TRP A 66 9.03 -11.96 22.57
N ALA A 67 8.45 -11.22 21.63
CA ALA A 67 7.14 -10.64 21.81
C ALA A 67 6.12 -11.74 22.14
N LYS A 68 5.20 -11.44 23.06
CA LYS A 68 4.17 -12.39 23.54
C LYS A 68 3.37 -13.00 22.38
N GLU A 69 3.06 -12.19 21.37
CA GLU A 69 2.32 -12.64 20.19
C GLU A 69 3.08 -13.71 19.39
N VAL A 70 4.40 -13.59 19.25
CA VAL A 70 5.24 -14.59 18.57
C VAL A 70 5.13 -15.92 19.32
N VAL A 71 5.36 -15.90 20.63
CA VAL A 71 5.32 -17.10 21.48
C VAL A 71 3.93 -17.73 21.51
N GLN A 72 2.87 -16.93 21.50
CA GLN A 72 1.49 -17.42 21.46
C GLN A 72 1.19 -18.16 20.16
N ARG A 73 1.65 -17.66 19.02
CA ARG A 73 1.42 -18.28 17.71
C ARG A 73 2.25 -19.55 17.52
N THR A 74 3.50 -19.55 17.99
CA THR A 74 4.39 -20.71 17.86
C THR A 74 4.23 -21.74 18.97
N LYS A 75 3.55 -21.38 20.06
CA LYS A 75 3.31 -22.19 21.27
C LYS A 75 4.58 -22.66 21.99
N ARG A 76 5.76 -22.16 21.59
CA ARG A 76 7.08 -22.55 22.13
C ARG A 76 8.00 -21.33 22.22
N ARG A 77 8.85 -21.29 23.25
CA ARG A 77 9.95 -20.31 23.36
C ARG A 77 11.23 -20.89 22.76
N ASP A 78 11.15 -21.28 21.50
CA ASP A 78 12.28 -21.80 20.74
C ASP A 78 12.75 -20.74 19.74
N ASP A 79 14.00 -20.30 19.88
CA ASP A 79 14.54 -19.18 19.11
C ASP A 79 14.62 -19.47 17.61
N VAL A 80 14.96 -20.71 17.23
CA VAL A 80 15.09 -21.11 15.83
C VAL A 80 13.72 -21.13 15.16
N LEU A 81 12.74 -21.73 15.82
CA LEU A 81 11.37 -21.81 15.33
C LEU A 81 10.71 -20.43 15.27
N ASN A 82 10.88 -19.61 16.31
CA ASN A 82 10.33 -18.25 16.36
C ASN A 82 10.95 -17.36 15.28
N THR A 83 12.28 -17.44 15.09
CA THR A 83 12.97 -16.70 14.02
C THR A 83 12.45 -17.10 12.65
N ARG A 84 12.34 -18.41 12.37
CA ARG A 84 11.80 -18.90 11.09
C ARG A 84 10.36 -18.44 10.87
N PHE A 85 9.53 -18.48 11.91
CA PHE A 85 8.15 -18.02 11.85
C PHE A 85 8.04 -16.52 11.51
N VAL A 86 8.79 -15.68 12.23
CA VAL A 86 8.80 -14.22 12.01
C VAL A 86 9.38 -13.89 10.64
N GLN A 87 10.47 -14.54 10.22
CA GLN A 87 11.06 -14.32 8.90
C GLN A 87 10.10 -14.72 7.78
N LYS A 88 9.37 -15.84 7.94
CA LYS A 88 8.33 -16.24 6.98
C LYS A 88 7.23 -15.17 6.86
N LYS A 89 6.81 -14.57 7.99
CA LYS A 89 5.83 -13.48 7.98
C LYS A 89 6.36 -12.22 7.29
N ILE A 90 7.60 -11.84 7.58
CA ILE A 90 8.28 -10.72 6.91
C ILE A 90 8.32 -10.95 5.40
N ASN A 91 8.79 -12.13 4.95
CA ASN A 91 8.90 -12.43 3.53
C ASN A 91 7.54 -12.39 2.81
N GLN A 92 6.49 -12.94 3.43
CA GLN A 92 5.13 -12.89 2.88
C GLN A 92 4.64 -11.44 2.73
N LEU A 93 4.80 -10.62 3.78
CA LEU A 93 4.37 -9.23 3.76
C LEU A 93 5.14 -8.41 2.72
N THR A 94 6.45 -8.63 2.59
CA THR A 94 7.27 -7.99 1.55
C THR A 94 6.80 -8.37 0.13
N SER A 95 6.39 -9.62 -0.10
CA SER A 95 5.79 -10.04 -1.38
C SER A 95 4.50 -9.28 -1.64
N ASN A 96 3.57 -9.31 -0.69
CA ASN A 96 2.27 -8.65 -0.82
C ASN A 96 2.41 -7.13 -1.06
N ILE A 97 3.36 -6.48 -0.38
CA ILE A 97 3.65 -5.05 -0.57
C ILE A 97 4.19 -4.80 -1.98
N SER A 98 5.08 -5.66 -2.47
CA SER A 98 5.63 -5.54 -3.83
C SER A 98 4.54 -5.70 -4.89
N GLU A 99 3.67 -6.71 -4.73
CA GLU A 99 2.53 -6.96 -5.62
C GLU A 99 1.56 -5.78 -5.64
N ALA A 100 1.18 -5.27 -4.46
CA ALA A 100 0.30 -4.10 -4.36
C ALA A 100 0.94 -2.84 -4.97
N SER A 101 2.26 -2.64 -4.78
CA SER A 101 2.99 -1.50 -5.37
C SER A 101 3.03 -1.59 -6.90
N ALA A 102 3.22 -2.79 -7.45
CA ALA A 102 3.17 -3.02 -8.89
C ALA A 102 1.78 -2.71 -9.46
N ALA A 103 0.72 -3.21 -8.82
CA ALA A 103 -0.65 -2.95 -9.24
C ALA A 103 -1.02 -1.45 -9.19
N ILE A 104 -0.59 -0.74 -8.15
CA ILE A 104 -0.78 0.72 -8.07
C ILE A 104 -0.04 1.44 -9.21
N SER A 105 1.20 1.03 -9.49
CA SER A 105 2.00 1.60 -10.60
C SER A 105 1.31 1.37 -11.95
N ASP A 106 0.80 0.17 -12.20
CA ASP A 106 0.09 -0.14 -13.44
C ASP A 106 -1.16 0.73 -13.61
N LEU A 107 -1.95 0.91 -12.54
CA LEU A 107 -3.12 1.79 -12.55
C LEU A 107 -2.73 3.26 -12.81
N GLN A 108 -1.59 3.72 -12.28
CA GLN A 108 -1.08 5.07 -12.53
C GLN A 108 -0.64 5.27 -13.99
N ILE A 109 -0.01 4.26 -14.59
CA ILE A 109 0.33 4.27 -16.01
C ILE A 109 -0.94 4.34 -16.85
N GLN A 110 -1.94 3.50 -16.57
CA GLN A 110 -3.23 3.53 -17.28
C GLN A 110 -3.92 4.89 -17.20
N LEU A 111 -3.94 5.51 -16.01
CA LEU A 111 -4.51 6.84 -15.82
C LEU A 111 -3.76 7.90 -16.64
N SER A 112 -2.43 7.82 -16.66
CA SER A 112 -1.59 8.74 -17.43
C SER A 112 -1.83 8.60 -18.94
N THR A 113 -1.93 7.37 -19.44
CA THR A 113 -2.28 7.09 -20.84
C THR A 113 -3.66 7.64 -21.18
N TYR A 114 -4.65 7.45 -20.32
CA TYR A 114 -6.00 8.00 -20.50
C TYR A 114 -5.99 9.53 -20.65
N TRP A 115 -5.25 10.23 -19.79
CA TRP A 115 -5.13 11.68 -19.88
C TRP A 115 -4.42 12.13 -21.16
N MET A 116 -3.36 11.44 -21.59
CA MET A 116 -2.68 11.73 -22.85
C MET A 116 -3.62 11.59 -24.05
N GLN A 117 -4.38 10.50 -24.13
CA GLN A 117 -5.34 10.26 -25.21
C GLN A 117 -6.43 11.34 -25.25
N THR A 118 -7.05 11.62 -24.09
CA THR A 118 -8.13 12.61 -23.99
C THR A 118 -7.63 14.01 -24.38
N THR A 119 -6.40 14.38 -24.03
CA THR A 119 -5.81 15.68 -24.37
C THR A 119 -5.53 15.80 -25.87
N SER A 120 -5.01 14.74 -26.49
CA SER A 120 -4.77 14.68 -27.94
C SER A 120 -6.06 14.78 -28.74
N GLU A 121 -7.13 14.11 -28.32
CA GLU A 121 -8.45 14.16 -28.97
C GLU A 121 -9.06 15.57 -28.92
N ILE A 122 -8.99 16.25 -27.77
CA ILE A 122 -9.46 17.63 -27.62
C ILE A 122 -8.68 18.59 -28.52
N THR A 123 -7.38 18.35 -28.71
CA THR A 123 -6.52 19.20 -29.55
C THR A 123 -6.86 19.04 -31.03
N ASN A 124 -7.10 17.81 -31.49
CA ASN A 124 -7.47 17.53 -32.88
C ASN A 124 -8.87 18.03 -33.27
N GLN A 125 -9.80 18.16 -32.31
CA GLN A 125 -11.15 18.70 -32.57
C GLN A 125 -11.20 20.23 -32.68
N ARG A 126 -10.11 20.93 -32.29
CA ARG A 126 -10.01 22.40 -32.31
C ARG A 126 -9.28 22.94 -33.53
N LEU A 127 -8.71 22.06 -34.36
CA LEU A 127 -8.11 22.36 -35.66
C LEU A 127 -9.12 22.06 -36.78
#